data_AF-A0A5P9PLY7-F1
#
_entry.id   AF-A0A5P9PLY7-F1
#
_cell.length_a   1.000
_cell.length_b   1.000
_cell.length_c   1.000
_cell.angle_alpha   90.00
_cell.angle_beta   90.00
_cell.angle_gamma   90.00
#
_symmetry.space_group_name_H-M   'P 1'
#
loop_
_entity.id
_entity.type
_entity.pdbx_description
1 polymer ?
#
loop_
_entity_poly.entity_id
_entity_poly.type
_entity_poly.pdbx_seq_one_letter_code
_entity_poly.pdbx_strand_id
1 'polypeptide(L)' 'MLVEASPHDDVWGIGLAHDHPDAAEPGCWPGLNLLGFALGEVRARLR' A
#
# COMPACT_ATOMS: atom_id res chain seq x y z
N MET A 1 -1.83 7.78 3.33
CA MET A 1 -2.11 6.34 3.53
C MET A 1 -0.77 5.67 3.79
N LEU A 2 -0.68 4.68 4.69
CA LEU A 2 0.55 3.88 4.81
C LEU A 2 0.49 2.78 3.75
N VAL A 3 1.60 2.54 3.05
CA VAL A 3 1.70 1.57 1.96
C VAL A 3 3.05 0.86 2.00
N GLU A 4 3.09 -0.38 1.53
CA GLU A 4 4.32 -1.10 1.20
C GLU A 4 4.57 -0.92 -0.31
N ALA A 5 5.79 -0.55 -0.69
CA ALA A 5 6.15 -0.15 -2.05
C ALA A 5 7.21 -1.07 -2.66
N SER A 6 6.88 -2.35 -2.76
CA SER A 6 7.61 -3.35 -3.51
C SER A 6 6.98 -3.57 -4.90
N PRO A 7 7.78 -3.57 -5.99
CA PRO A 7 7.29 -3.96 -7.31
C PRO A 7 7.01 -5.46 -7.44
N HIS A 8 7.35 -6.26 -6.42
CA HIS A 8 7.14 -7.71 -6.40
C HIS A 8 5.99 -8.15 -5.50
N ASP A 9 5.28 -7.19 -4.88
CA ASP A 9 4.18 -7.47 -3.97
C ASP A 9 2.92 -6.70 -4.41
N ASP A 10 2.01 -7.42 -5.07
CA ASP A 10 0.73 -6.94 -5.55
C ASP A 10 -0.45 -7.32 -4.63
N VAL A 11 -0.20 -8.07 -3.54
CA VAL A 11 -1.24 -8.47 -2.59
C VAL A 11 -1.17 -7.63 -1.33
N TRP A 12 -0.01 -7.56 -0.70
CA TRP A 12 0.19 -6.79 0.53
C TRP A 12 0.69 -5.37 0.26
N GLY A 13 1.43 -5.19 -0.84
CA GLY A 13 1.96 -3.91 -1.31
C GLY A 13 1.17 -3.27 -2.45
N ILE A 14 1.71 -2.16 -2.98
CA ILE A 14 1.14 -1.43 -4.11
C ILE A 14 1.61 -1.94 -5.46
N GLY A 15 2.53 -2.92 -5.51
CA GLY A 15 3.09 -3.45 -6.75
C GLY A 15 3.92 -2.46 -7.56
N LEU A 16 4.36 -1.36 -6.94
CA LEU A 16 5.21 -0.34 -7.52
C LEU A 16 6.38 -0.06 -6.58
N ALA A 17 7.55 0.25 -7.14
CA ALA A 17 8.67 0.74 -6.37
C ALA A 17 8.37 2.11 -5.77
N HIS A 18 8.99 2.43 -4.63
CA HIS A 18 8.78 3.68 -3.90
C HIS A 18 9.02 4.96 -4.72
N ASP A 19 9.88 4.89 -5.73
CA ASP A 19 10.29 5.98 -6.62
C ASP A 19 9.51 5.98 -7.95
N HIS A 20 8.58 5.05 -8.14
CA HIS A 20 7.71 5.04 -9.31
C HIS A 20 6.81 6.28 -9.31
N PRO A 21 6.64 7.00 -10.45
CA PRO A 21 5.84 8.22 -10.52
C PRO A 21 4.39 8.02 -10.06
N ASP A 22 3.84 6.83 -10.30
CA ASP A 22 2.47 6.47 -9.94
C ASP A 22 2.32 5.94 -8.49
N ALA A 23 3.42 5.81 -7.72
CA ALA A 23 3.36 5.28 -6.36
C ALA A 23 2.49 6.14 -5.41
N ALA A 24 2.32 7.42 -5.73
CA ALA A 24 1.49 8.35 -4.97
C ALA A 24 0.01 8.37 -5.42
N GLU A 25 -0.36 7.69 -6.51
CA GLU A 25 -1.70 7.68 -7.08
C GLU A 25 -2.38 6.32 -6.88
N PRO A 26 -3.25 6.15 -5.86
CA PRO A 26 -3.90 4.87 -5.57
C PRO A 26 -4.69 4.28 -6.73
N GLY A 27 -5.23 5.12 -7.62
CA GLY A 27 -5.95 4.64 -8.81
C GLY A 27 -5.05 3.95 -9.84
N CYS A 28 -3.73 4.13 -9.73
CA CYS A 28 -2.73 3.55 -10.61
C CYS A 28 -2.03 2.34 -10.00
N TRP A 29 -2.35 1.94 -8.77
CA TRP A 29 -1.68 0.83 -8.13
C TRP A 29 -2.12 -0.51 -8.74
N PRO A 30 -1.18 -1.34 -9.22
CA PRO A 30 -1.47 -2.72 -9.57
C PRO A 30 -1.75 -3.58 -8.32
N GLY A 31 -1.19 -3.21 -7.16
CA GLY A 31 -1.32 -3.96 -5.91
C GLY A 31 -2.50 -3.56 -5.02
N LEU A 32 -2.93 -4.49 -4.16
CA LEU A 32 -4.10 -4.34 -3.30
C LEU A 32 -3.84 -3.55 -2.00
N ASN A 33 -2.58 -3.35 -1.60
CA ASN A 33 -2.20 -2.66 -0.36
C ASN A 33 -2.91 -3.21 0.91
N LEU A 34 -3.10 -4.53 1.01
CA LEU A 34 -3.81 -5.13 2.15
C LEU A 34 -3.12 -4.85 3.49
N LEU A 35 -1.79 -4.72 3.49
CA LEU A 35 -1.04 -4.38 4.70
C LEU A 35 -1.38 -2.97 5.20
N GLY A 36 -1.48 -2.00 4.30
CA GLY A 36 -1.87 -0.63 4.64
C GLY A 36 -3.25 -0.54 5.27
N PHE A 37 -4.21 -1.31 4.74
CA PHE A 37 -5.56 -1.41 5.30
C PHE A 37 -5.57 -2.05 6.69
N ALA A 38 -4.88 -3.20 6.85
CA ALA A 38 -4.80 -3.90 8.14
C ALA A 38 -4.18 -3.01 9.24
N LEU A 39 -3.10 -2.29 8.93
CA LEU A 39 -2.48 -1.35 9.86
C LEU A 39 -3.39 -0.17 10.19
N GLY A 40 -4.18 0.30 9.21
CA GLY A 40 -5.24 1.28 9.42
C GLY A 40 -6.26 0.82 10.46
N GLU A 41 -6.76 -0.42 10.35
CA GLU A 41 -7.69 -0.99 11.32
C GLU A 41 -7.09 -1.15 12.71
N VAL A 42 -5.89 -1.72 12.81
CA VAL A 42 -5.21 -1.93 14.11
C VAL A 42 -5.02 -0.58 14.80
N ARG A 43 -4.54 0.45 14.08
CA ARG A 43 -4.39 1.79 14.65
C ARG A 43 -5.70 2.39 15.13
N ALA A 44 -6.81 2.13 14.45
CA ALA A 44 -8.13 2.59 14.88
C ALA A 44 -8.60 1.89 16.17
N ARG A 45 -8.25 0.61 16.35
CA ARG A 45 -8.58 -0.18 17.56
C ARG A 45 -7.72 0.16 18.78
N LEU A 46 -6.55 0.78 18.58
CA LEU A 46 -5.61 1.15 19.65
C LEU A 46 -5.73 2.62 20.08
N ARG A 47 -6.71 3.35 19.56
CA ARG A 47 -7.05 4.72 20.00
C ARG A 47 -8.11 4.67 21.09
#